data_AF-A0A3D4B6V6-F1
#
_entry.id   AF-A0A3D4B6V6-F1
#
_cell.length_a   1.000
_cell.length_b   1.000
_cell.length_c   1.000
_cell.angle_alpha   90.00
_cell.angle_beta   90.00
_cell.angle_gamma   90.00
#
_symmetry.space_group_name_H-M   'P 1'
#
loop_
_entity.id
_entity.type
_entity.pdbx_description
1 polymer ?
#
loop_
_entity_poly.entity_id
_entity_poly.type
_entity_poly.pdbx_seq_one_letter_code
_entity_poly.pdbx_strand_id
1 'polypeptide(L)'
;MVNEQIIRRTFGAPAVQSETVMKAMRTVPRHVFVPEALQTQAYADTPLPIGLGQTISQPYIVAFMTELLSIDAASRVLEIGTGSGYQAAILAQLTPHVYSIEIIKPLADLAREVLDDQGYDQVQTRHADGYYGWEDAGPFDAIIVTCAAGHLPPALWAQLKPGGRIVVPIGNVSEVQRLIILEKAEDGSRLSRTVMPVRFVPMTGQMEQ
;
A
#
# COMPACT_ATOMS: atom_id res chain seq x y z
N MET A 1 9.89 2.43 16.99
CA MET A 1 8.80 2.46 15.98
C MET A 1 7.53 1.77 16.45
N VAL A 2 7.40 0.44 16.40
CA VAL A 2 6.12 -0.28 16.59
C VAL A 2 5.40 0.04 17.92
N ASN A 3 6.05 -0.19 19.07
CA ASN A 3 5.41 0.00 20.39
C ASN A 3 5.16 1.48 20.75
N GLU A 4 5.95 2.39 20.20
CA GLU A 4 5.99 3.80 20.60
C GLU A 4 5.17 4.71 19.67
N GLN A 5 5.14 4.40 18.38
CA GLN A 5 4.61 5.30 17.34
C GLN A 5 3.36 4.73 16.67
N ILE A 6 3.24 3.40 16.58
CA ILE A 6 2.13 2.72 15.90
C ILE A 6 1.04 2.28 16.90
N ILE A 7 1.41 1.60 18.00
CA ILE A 7 0.45 1.21 19.06
C ILE A 7 -0.02 2.45 19.83
N ARG A 8 0.92 3.24 20.32
CA ARG A 8 0.65 4.40 21.17
C ARG A 8 0.39 5.64 20.30
N ARG A 9 -0.77 5.69 19.67
CA ARG A 9 -1.19 6.90 18.94
C ARG A 9 -1.64 7.98 19.91
N THR A 10 -1.10 9.18 19.70
CA THR A 10 -1.52 10.42 20.35
C THR A 10 -2.40 11.23 19.39
N PHE A 11 -3.14 12.21 19.91
CA PHE A 11 -3.90 13.19 19.11
C PHE A 11 -5.06 12.65 18.24
N GLY A 12 -5.74 11.59 18.69
CA GLY A 12 -7.03 11.16 18.11
C GLY A 12 -6.92 10.30 16.84
N ALA A 13 -5.71 9.94 16.40
CA ALA A 13 -5.53 8.95 15.34
C ALA A 13 -5.85 7.53 15.86
N PRO A 14 -6.58 6.68 15.09
CA PRO A 14 -6.86 5.31 15.50
C PRO A 14 -5.57 4.51 15.71
N ALA A 15 -5.51 3.72 16.80
CA ALA A 15 -4.42 2.78 17.02
C ALA A 15 -4.58 1.54 16.14
N VAL A 16 -3.46 0.99 15.66
CA VAL A 16 -3.42 -0.31 14.96
C VAL A 16 -3.46 -1.41 16.03
N GLN A 17 -4.42 -2.33 15.90
CA GLN A 17 -4.72 -3.39 16.87
C GLN A 17 -4.29 -4.78 16.40
N SER A 18 -4.11 -4.98 15.09
CA SER A 18 -3.81 -6.28 14.50
C SER A 18 -2.42 -6.78 14.87
N GLU A 19 -2.36 -7.87 15.63
CA GLU A 19 -1.10 -8.48 16.05
C GLU A 19 -0.27 -9.00 14.86
N THR A 20 -0.93 -9.50 13.82
CA THR A 20 -0.25 -10.01 12.60
C THR A 20 0.41 -8.87 11.84
N VAL A 21 -0.28 -7.73 11.67
CA VAL A 21 0.30 -6.51 11.08
C VAL A 21 1.47 -6.01 11.93
N MET A 22 1.31 -6.00 13.25
CA MET A 22 2.38 -5.54 14.15
C MET A 22 3.59 -6.47 14.15
N LYS A 23 3.39 -7.77 13.94
CA LYS A 23 4.49 -8.71 13.69
C LYS A 23 5.19 -8.39 12.38
N ALA A 24 4.45 -8.20 11.28
CA ALA A 24 5.02 -7.83 9.98
C ALA A 24 5.85 -6.54 10.06
N MET A 25 5.34 -5.49 10.70
CA MET A 25 6.06 -4.21 10.90
C MET A 25 7.35 -4.35 11.72
N ARG A 26 7.47 -5.37 12.58
CA ARG A 26 8.72 -5.68 13.31
C ARG A 26 9.69 -6.50 12.49
N THR A 27 9.18 -7.42 11.66
CA THR A 27 9.99 -8.33 10.85
C THR A 27 10.65 -7.61 9.67
N VAL A 28 9.92 -6.77 8.94
CA VAL A 28 10.44 -6.14 7.72
C VAL A 28 11.43 -5.01 8.08
N PRO A 29 12.70 -5.09 7.68
CA PRO A 29 13.72 -4.12 8.05
C PRO A 29 13.60 -2.85 7.20
N ARG A 30 12.69 -1.93 7.57
CA ARG A 30 12.37 -0.73 6.77
C ARG A 30 13.58 0.04 6.19
N HIS A 31 14.71 0.11 6.90
CA HIS A 31 15.91 0.82 6.43
C HIS A 31 16.50 0.27 5.12
N VAL A 32 16.30 -1.01 4.79
CA VAL A 32 16.80 -1.57 3.51
C VAL A 32 16.02 -1.04 2.30
N PHE A 33 14.81 -0.51 2.53
CA PHE A 33 13.94 0.08 1.51
C PHE A 33 14.08 1.62 1.43
N VAL A 34 15.09 2.18 2.09
CA VAL A 34 15.34 3.63 2.18
C VAL A 34 16.72 3.93 1.59
N PRO A 35 16.89 5.03 0.83
CA PRO A 35 18.21 5.45 0.36
C PRO A 35 19.23 5.55 1.50
N GLU A 36 20.48 5.14 1.25
CA GLU A 36 21.54 5.03 2.26
C GLU A 36 21.65 6.28 3.16
N ALA A 37 21.62 7.46 2.55
CA ALA A 37 21.72 8.75 3.24
C ALA A 37 20.61 9.02 4.27
N LEU A 38 19.50 8.28 4.22
CA LEU A 38 18.31 8.49 5.07
C LEU A 38 18.02 7.31 6.00
N GLN A 39 18.86 6.26 6.01
CA GLN A 39 18.62 5.05 6.81
C GLN A 39 18.56 5.33 8.32
N THR A 40 19.31 6.32 8.82
CA THR A 40 19.26 6.76 10.23
C THR A 40 17.88 7.28 10.64
N GLN A 41 17.07 7.73 9.67
CA GLN A 41 15.70 8.22 9.87
C GLN A 41 14.64 7.18 9.51
N ALA A 42 15.02 6.00 9.02
CA ALA A 42 14.09 5.01 8.46
C ALA A 42 12.94 4.62 9.40
N TYR A 43 13.16 4.68 10.71
CA TYR A 43 12.20 4.29 11.75
C TYR A 43 11.50 5.46 12.45
N ALA A 44 11.67 6.69 11.94
CA ALA A 44 10.86 7.82 12.33
C ALA A 44 9.45 7.70 11.71
N ASP A 45 8.41 8.14 12.42
CA ASP A 45 7.02 8.06 11.96
C ASP A 45 6.69 9.18 10.94
N THR A 46 7.44 9.22 9.85
CA THR A 46 7.33 10.20 8.75
C THR A 46 7.57 9.51 7.42
N PRO A 47 6.99 9.98 6.30
CA PRO A 47 7.47 9.57 4.99
C PRO A 47 8.91 10.03 4.76
N LEU A 48 9.64 9.31 3.90
CA LEU A 48 10.99 9.68 3.46
C LEU A 48 11.06 9.66 1.92
N PRO A 49 11.84 10.54 1.28
CA PRO A 49 12.01 10.49 -0.17
C PRO A 49 12.79 9.25 -0.60
N ILE A 50 12.37 8.64 -1.70
CA ILE A 50 13.03 7.47 -2.33
C ILE A 50 13.56 7.77 -3.73
N GLY A 51 13.60 9.06 -4.11
CA GLY A 51 13.97 9.52 -5.45
C GLY A 51 12.77 9.65 -6.38
N LEU A 52 13.00 10.27 -7.56
CA LEU A 52 12.00 10.41 -8.64
C LEU A 52 10.66 11.04 -8.20
N GLY A 53 10.71 11.95 -7.22
CA GLY A 53 9.53 12.61 -6.66
C GLY A 53 8.66 11.72 -5.76
N GLN A 54 9.09 10.49 -5.47
CA GLN A 54 8.34 9.51 -4.69
C GLN A 54 8.81 9.45 -3.24
N THR A 55 7.96 8.87 -2.39
CA THR A 55 8.25 8.66 -0.96
C THR A 55 7.89 7.26 -0.51
N ILE A 56 8.65 6.71 0.44
CA ILE A 56 8.21 5.58 1.26
C ILE A 56 7.26 6.12 2.34
N SER A 57 6.04 5.59 2.39
CA SER A 57 4.97 6.11 3.27
C SER A 57 5.32 6.01 4.75
N GLN A 58 4.76 6.91 5.56
CA GLN A 58 4.86 6.89 7.02
C GLN A 58 4.55 5.50 7.61
N PRO A 59 5.38 4.96 8.54
CA PRO A 59 5.15 3.64 9.15
C PRO A 59 3.75 3.43 9.72
N TYR A 60 3.19 4.42 10.43
CA TYR A 60 1.81 4.35 10.90
C TYR A 60 0.81 4.14 9.77
N ILE A 61 0.93 4.89 8.67
CA ILE A 61 0.01 4.81 7.54
C ILE A 61 0.11 3.44 6.85
N VAL A 62 1.32 2.90 6.68
CA VAL A 62 1.55 1.53 6.18
C VAL A 62 0.81 0.50 7.04
N ALA A 63 1.04 0.53 8.36
CA ALA A 63 0.41 -0.42 9.28
C ALA A 63 -1.12 -0.28 9.29
N PHE A 64 -1.62 0.95 9.35
CA PHE A 64 -3.05 1.23 9.43
C PHE A 64 -3.78 0.83 8.14
N MET A 65 -3.26 1.21 6.96
CA MET A 65 -3.84 0.77 5.68
C MET A 65 -3.84 -0.75 5.55
N THR A 66 -2.77 -1.41 5.99
CA THR A 66 -2.67 -2.87 5.96
C THR A 66 -3.73 -3.55 6.86
N GLU A 67 -3.96 -3.02 8.06
CA GLU A 67 -5.01 -3.53 8.96
C GLU A 67 -6.41 -3.42 8.36
N LEU A 68 -6.70 -2.30 7.68
CA LEU A 68 -8.01 -2.04 7.09
C LEU A 68 -8.38 -3.02 5.98
N LEU A 69 -7.39 -3.61 5.30
CA LEU A 69 -7.60 -4.65 4.28
C LEU A 69 -8.10 -5.97 4.87
N SER A 70 -7.84 -6.24 6.16
CA SER A 70 -8.20 -7.50 6.83
C SER A 70 -7.74 -8.75 6.07
N ILE A 71 -6.46 -8.75 5.69
CA ILE A 71 -5.78 -9.83 4.96
C ILE A 71 -5.61 -11.07 5.86
N ASP A 72 -5.85 -12.23 5.28
CA ASP A 72 -5.45 -13.53 5.82
C ASP A 72 -4.42 -14.23 4.93
N ALA A 73 -3.97 -15.42 5.34
CA ALA A 73 -2.93 -16.17 4.63
C ALA A 73 -3.35 -16.72 3.26
N ALA A 74 -4.64 -16.72 2.92
CA ALA A 74 -5.16 -17.18 1.63
C ALA A 74 -5.47 -16.02 0.67
N SER A 75 -5.51 -14.79 1.20
CA SER A 75 -5.87 -13.58 0.47
C SER A 75 -4.90 -13.30 -0.67
N ARG A 76 -5.43 -13.04 -1.86
CA ARG A 76 -4.70 -12.44 -3.00
C ARG A 76 -4.78 -10.93 -2.91
N VAL A 77 -3.63 -10.28 -2.90
CA VAL A 77 -3.52 -8.83 -2.67
C VAL A 77 -2.88 -8.14 -3.87
N LEU A 78 -3.52 -7.09 -4.37
CA LEU A 78 -2.95 -6.18 -5.35
C LEU A 78 -2.53 -4.87 -4.69
N GLU A 79 -1.28 -4.48 -4.87
CA GLU A 79 -0.74 -3.17 -4.53
C GLU A 79 -0.55 -2.33 -5.80
N ILE A 80 -1.01 -1.09 -5.75
CA ILE A 80 -0.76 -0.06 -6.78
C ILE A 80 0.19 0.98 -6.21
N GLY A 81 1.39 1.07 -6.78
CA GLY A 81 2.49 1.93 -6.33
C GLY A 81 3.52 1.16 -5.50
N THR A 82 4.29 0.26 -6.14
CA THR A 82 5.34 -0.50 -5.44
C THR A 82 6.35 0.43 -4.76
N GLY A 83 6.75 1.52 -5.42
CA GLY A 83 7.68 2.52 -4.90
C GLY A 83 9.01 1.89 -4.47
N SER A 84 9.23 1.80 -3.16
CA SER A 84 10.43 1.18 -2.59
C SER A 84 10.34 -0.34 -2.46
N GLY A 85 9.13 -0.92 -2.48
CA GLY A 85 8.87 -2.33 -2.16
C GLY A 85 8.53 -2.59 -0.68
N TYR A 86 8.63 -1.59 0.20
CA TYR A 86 8.41 -1.79 1.65
C TYR A 86 6.99 -2.28 1.98
N GLN A 87 5.95 -1.67 1.39
CA GLN A 87 4.56 -2.08 1.64
C GLN A 87 4.31 -3.47 1.06
N ALA A 88 4.84 -3.79 -0.13
CA ALA A 88 4.82 -5.14 -0.69
C ALA A 88 5.42 -6.19 0.27
N ALA A 89 6.59 -5.91 0.85
CA ALA A 89 7.24 -6.79 1.83
C ALA A 89 6.39 -6.96 3.10
N ILE A 90 5.71 -5.91 3.57
CA ILE A 90 4.77 -6.00 4.69
C ILE A 90 3.57 -6.89 4.36
N LEU A 91 3.01 -6.77 3.15
CA LEU A 91 1.91 -7.64 2.69
C LEU A 91 2.38 -9.10 2.58
N ALA A 92 3.61 -9.31 2.13
CA ALA A 92 4.21 -10.64 1.95
C ALA A 92 4.44 -11.40 3.27
N GLN A 93 4.47 -10.69 4.40
CA GLN A 93 4.48 -11.29 5.74
C GLN A 93 3.09 -11.81 6.18
N LEU A 94 2.03 -11.41 5.49
CA LEU A 94 0.64 -11.78 5.81
C LEU A 94 0.11 -12.87 4.86
N THR A 95 0.51 -12.84 3.59
CA THR A 95 0.09 -13.80 2.56
C THR A 95 1.20 -14.00 1.51
N PRO A 96 1.36 -15.20 0.93
CA PRO A 96 2.28 -15.43 -0.17
C PRO A 96 1.78 -14.91 -1.53
N HIS A 97 0.56 -14.37 -1.60
CA HIS A 97 -0.09 -13.98 -2.87
C HIS A 97 -0.15 -12.47 -3.06
N VAL A 98 1.02 -11.84 -3.19
CA VAL A 98 1.15 -10.38 -3.35
C VAL A 98 1.55 -10.04 -4.79
N TYR A 99 0.79 -9.13 -5.38
CA TYR A 99 1.00 -8.58 -6.71
C TYR A 99 1.17 -7.08 -6.58
N SER A 100 2.22 -6.49 -7.16
CA SER A 100 2.51 -5.07 -7.02
C SER A 100 2.84 -4.44 -8.36
N ILE A 101 2.24 -3.28 -8.64
CA ILE A 101 2.44 -2.53 -9.89
C ILE A 101 3.15 -1.22 -9.60
N GLU A 102 4.17 -0.91 -10.40
CA GLU A 102 4.86 0.38 -10.41
C GLU A 102 4.94 0.94 -11.83
N ILE A 103 4.67 2.23 -11.99
CA ILE A 103 4.65 2.91 -13.29
C ILE A 103 6.01 3.51 -13.64
N ILE A 104 6.86 3.79 -12.64
CA ILE A 104 8.19 4.36 -12.82
C ILE A 104 9.21 3.23 -12.92
N LYS A 105 9.65 2.91 -14.14
CA LYS A 105 10.58 1.78 -14.41
C LYS A 105 11.78 1.70 -13.45
N PRO A 106 12.56 2.77 -13.19
CA PRO A 106 13.69 2.65 -12.26
C PRO A 106 13.30 2.24 -10.83
N LEU A 107 12.12 2.64 -10.35
CA LEU A 107 11.60 2.19 -9.05
C LEU A 107 11.11 0.74 -9.12
N ALA A 108 10.47 0.36 -10.21
CA ALA A 108 10.02 -1.03 -10.40
C ALA A 108 11.21 -2.00 -10.38
N ASP A 109 12.31 -1.64 -11.04
CA ASP A 109 13.52 -2.45 -11.07
C ASP A 109 14.19 -2.49 -9.69
N LEU A 110 14.36 -1.33 -9.03
CA LEU A 110 14.94 -1.25 -7.67
C LEU A 110 14.14 -2.03 -6.64
N ALA A 111 12.81 -1.89 -6.64
CA ALA A 111 11.95 -2.57 -5.69
C ALA A 111 12.02 -4.09 -5.86
N ARG A 112 12.09 -4.59 -7.11
CA ARG A 112 12.27 -6.02 -7.37
C ARG A 112 13.59 -6.52 -6.78
N GLU A 113 14.70 -5.84 -7.06
CA GLU A 113 16.02 -6.20 -6.53
C GLU A 113 16.03 -6.25 -5.00
N VAL A 114 15.52 -5.20 -4.34
CA VAL A 114 15.48 -5.15 -2.87
C VAL A 114 14.55 -6.23 -2.29
N LEU A 115 13.42 -6.53 -2.94
CA LEU A 115 12.52 -7.60 -2.49
C LEU A 115 13.21 -8.97 -2.60
N ASP A 116 13.85 -9.27 -3.73
CA ASP A 116 14.57 -10.53 -3.96
C ASP A 116 15.72 -10.70 -2.95
N ASP A 117 16.54 -9.66 -2.75
CA ASP A 117 17.64 -9.66 -1.79
C ASP A 117 17.19 -9.86 -0.33
N GLN A 118 15.97 -9.45 0.00
CA GLN A 118 15.37 -9.63 1.32
C GLN A 118 14.57 -10.94 1.45
N GLY A 119 14.56 -11.78 0.41
CA GLY A 119 13.85 -13.06 0.40
C GLY A 119 12.33 -12.94 0.27
N TYR A 120 11.86 -11.89 -0.41
CA TYR A 120 10.46 -11.68 -0.78
C TYR A 120 10.20 -12.01 -2.27
N ASP A 121 10.85 -13.07 -2.77
CA ASP A 121 10.78 -13.54 -4.16
C ASP A 121 9.37 -14.01 -4.57
N GLN A 122 8.49 -14.28 -3.59
CA GLN A 122 7.08 -14.56 -3.84
C GLN A 122 6.26 -13.34 -4.29
N VAL A 123 6.77 -12.11 -4.11
CA VAL A 123 6.08 -10.89 -4.53
C VAL A 123 6.19 -10.73 -6.04
N GLN A 124 5.05 -10.79 -6.73
CA GLN A 124 5.02 -10.58 -8.18
C GLN A 124 4.98 -9.08 -8.49
N THR A 125 6.06 -8.55 -9.04
CA THR A 125 6.17 -7.13 -9.42
C THR A 125 6.02 -6.92 -10.92
N ARG A 126 5.30 -5.87 -11.33
CA ARG A 126 5.11 -5.51 -12.75
C ARG A 126 5.28 -4.02 -12.99
N HIS A 127 6.06 -3.68 -14.02
CA HIS A 127 6.13 -2.33 -14.54
C HIS A 127 4.95 -2.07 -15.48
N ALA A 128 3.95 -1.31 -15.03
CA ALA A 128 2.74 -1.01 -15.78
C ALA A 128 1.99 0.20 -15.19
N ASP A 129 0.97 0.69 -15.90
CA ASP A 129 0.01 1.64 -15.33
C ASP A 129 -0.97 0.92 -14.40
N GLY A 130 -0.93 1.29 -13.11
CA GLY A 130 -1.79 0.73 -12.08
C GLY A 130 -3.29 1.06 -12.23
N TYR A 131 -3.65 2.04 -13.07
CA TYR A 131 -5.04 2.42 -13.35
C TYR A 131 -5.86 1.23 -13.86
N TYR A 132 -5.22 0.34 -14.63
CA TYR A 132 -5.84 -0.84 -15.23
C TYR A 132 -5.80 -2.08 -14.33
N GLY A 133 -5.15 -2.02 -13.16
CA GLY A 133 -4.96 -3.19 -12.30
C GLY A 133 -4.20 -4.33 -12.99
N TRP A 134 -4.40 -5.57 -12.55
CA TRP A 134 -3.75 -6.78 -13.05
C TRP A 134 -4.77 -7.88 -13.33
N GLU A 135 -5.46 -7.77 -14.46
CA GLU A 135 -6.55 -8.67 -14.85
C GLU A 135 -6.16 -10.16 -14.83
N ASP A 136 -5.01 -10.51 -15.42
CA ASP A 136 -4.54 -11.90 -15.52
C ASP A 136 -4.23 -12.57 -14.16
N ALA A 137 -3.99 -11.77 -13.10
CA ALA A 137 -3.67 -12.26 -11.76
C ALA A 137 -4.86 -12.25 -10.80
N GLY A 138 -5.90 -11.47 -11.14
CA GLY A 138 -7.11 -11.33 -10.37
C GLY A 138 -8.05 -12.54 -10.47
N PRO A 139 -9.22 -12.47 -9.82
CA PRO A 139 -9.67 -11.38 -8.96
C PRO A 139 -8.96 -11.37 -7.58
N PHE A 140 -8.97 -10.23 -6.89
CA PHE A 140 -8.27 -9.98 -5.63
C PHE A 140 -9.20 -9.92 -4.43
N ASP A 141 -8.73 -10.40 -3.29
CA ASP A 141 -9.42 -10.29 -1.99
C ASP A 141 -9.22 -8.89 -1.39
N ALA A 142 -8.05 -8.31 -1.64
CA ALA A 142 -7.68 -6.99 -1.14
C ALA A 142 -6.91 -6.19 -2.20
N ILE A 143 -7.20 -4.89 -2.30
CA ILE A 143 -6.45 -3.96 -3.15
C ILE A 143 -6.03 -2.76 -2.31
N ILE A 144 -4.75 -2.41 -2.35
CA ILE A 144 -4.21 -1.22 -1.69
C ILE A 144 -3.60 -0.29 -2.74
N VAL A 145 -3.94 0.99 -2.65
CA VAL A 145 -3.40 2.03 -3.52
C VAL A 145 -2.55 2.96 -2.68
N THR A 146 -1.26 3.06 -2.97
CA THR A 146 -0.26 3.83 -2.20
C THR A 146 0.08 5.16 -2.88
N CYS A 147 -0.83 5.65 -3.72
CA CYS A 147 -0.83 6.95 -4.36
C CYS A 147 -2.24 7.56 -4.32
N ALA A 148 -2.34 8.88 -4.44
CA ALA A 148 -3.60 9.61 -4.45
C ALA A 148 -4.28 9.53 -5.82
N ALA A 149 -5.47 8.96 -5.87
CA ALA A 149 -6.29 8.89 -7.06
C ALA A 149 -7.35 10.01 -7.10
N GLY A 150 -7.67 10.54 -8.29
CA GLY A 150 -8.79 11.49 -8.44
C GLY A 150 -10.15 10.84 -8.18
N HIS A 151 -10.29 9.57 -8.56
CA HIS A 151 -11.42 8.68 -8.31
C HIS A 151 -10.92 7.25 -8.18
N LEU A 152 -11.76 6.32 -7.68
CA LEU A 152 -11.42 4.90 -7.74
C LEU A 152 -11.39 4.42 -9.20
N PRO A 153 -10.25 3.92 -9.73
CA PRO A 153 -10.21 3.40 -11.09
C PRO A 153 -11.22 2.24 -11.27
N PRO A 154 -12.04 2.25 -12.33
CA PRO A 154 -13.06 1.22 -12.55
C PRO A 154 -12.50 -0.21 -12.62
N ALA A 155 -11.30 -0.37 -13.17
CA ALA A 155 -10.65 -1.68 -13.30
C ALA A 155 -10.35 -2.31 -11.92
N LEU A 156 -9.93 -1.51 -10.94
CA LEU A 156 -9.67 -2.01 -9.58
C LEU A 156 -10.97 -2.50 -8.92
N TRP A 157 -12.11 -1.82 -9.14
CA TRP A 157 -13.40 -2.28 -8.63
C TRP A 157 -13.89 -3.57 -9.32
N ALA A 158 -13.66 -3.68 -10.63
CA ALA A 158 -14.00 -4.88 -11.40
C ALA A 158 -13.20 -6.10 -10.94
N GLN A 159 -11.91 -5.90 -10.63
CA GLN A 159 -10.99 -6.95 -10.21
C GLN A 159 -11.10 -7.33 -8.72
N LEU A 160 -11.88 -6.60 -7.93
CA LEU A 160 -12.15 -6.95 -6.54
C LEU A 160 -13.23 -8.06 -6.45
N LYS A 161 -12.96 -9.10 -5.65
CA LYS A 161 -13.94 -10.14 -5.34
C LYS A 161 -15.10 -9.59 -4.48
N PRO A 162 -16.29 -10.21 -4.55
CA PRO A 162 -17.27 -10.09 -3.48
C PRO A 162 -16.64 -10.47 -2.12
N GLY A 163 -16.99 -9.74 -1.06
CA GLY A 163 -16.35 -9.79 0.25
C GLY A 163 -15.03 -9.02 0.35
N GLY A 164 -14.45 -8.60 -0.77
CA GLY A 164 -13.13 -7.96 -0.82
C GLY A 164 -13.13 -6.48 -0.43
N ARG A 165 -11.93 -5.95 -0.14
CA ARG A 165 -11.72 -4.56 0.28
C ARG A 165 -10.71 -3.80 -0.57
N ILE A 166 -10.98 -2.51 -0.80
CA ILE A 166 -10.03 -1.54 -1.36
C ILE A 166 -9.73 -0.47 -0.34
N VAL A 167 -8.44 -0.20 -0.10
CA VAL A 167 -7.98 0.96 0.67
C VAL A 167 -7.27 1.92 -0.29
N VAL A 168 -7.82 3.12 -0.45
CA VAL A 168 -7.34 4.09 -1.44
C VAL A 168 -7.41 5.53 -0.92
N PRO A 169 -6.34 6.33 -1.05
CA PRO A 169 -6.38 7.77 -0.91
C PRO A 169 -7.10 8.40 -2.11
N ILE A 170 -8.19 9.12 -1.88
CA ILE A 170 -8.93 9.85 -2.92
C ILE A 170 -8.94 11.34 -2.63
N GLY A 171 -8.59 12.15 -3.63
CA GLY A 171 -8.64 13.61 -3.56
C GLY A 171 -7.67 14.27 -4.53
N ASN A 172 -7.80 15.59 -4.67
CA ASN A 172 -6.87 16.37 -5.49
C ASN A 172 -5.47 16.35 -4.86
N VAL A 173 -4.45 16.23 -5.70
CA VAL A 173 -3.03 16.16 -5.34
C VAL A 173 -2.57 17.46 -4.67
N SER A 174 -3.18 18.59 -5.03
CA SER A 174 -2.90 19.90 -4.42
C SER A 174 -3.60 20.12 -3.06
N GLU A 175 -4.46 19.20 -2.64
CA GLU A 175 -5.28 19.31 -1.43
C GLU A 175 -5.03 18.15 -0.47
N VAL A 176 -5.64 18.22 0.73
CA VAL A 176 -5.70 17.08 1.65
C VAL A 176 -6.60 16.01 1.04
N GLN A 177 -6.08 14.80 0.87
CA GLN A 177 -6.87 13.67 0.40
C GLN A 177 -7.56 12.96 1.55
N ARG A 178 -8.52 12.09 1.23
CA ARG A 178 -9.23 11.26 2.19
C ARG A 178 -8.85 9.81 1.96
N LEU A 179 -8.42 9.13 3.02
CA LEU A 179 -8.29 7.68 2.99
C LEU A 179 -9.70 7.08 3.01
N ILE A 180 -10.03 6.34 1.96
CA ILE A 180 -11.34 5.72 1.79
C ILE A 180 -11.15 4.20 1.80
N ILE A 181 -12.09 3.51 2.44
CA ILE A 181 -12.21 2.06 2.37
C ILE A 181 -13.49 1.75 1.64
N LEU A 182 -13.39 0.91 0.62
CA LEU A 182 -14.52 0.37 -0.11
C LEU A 182 -14.58 -1.13 0.11
N GLU A 183 -15.78 -1.63 0.35
CA GLU A 183 -16.04 -3.07 0.51
C GLU A 183 -17.09 -3.47 -0.53
N LYS A 184 -16.84 -4.57 -1.22
CA LYS A 184 -17.79 -5.13 -2.19
C LYS A 184 -18.58 -6.21 -1.48
N ALA A 185 -19.86 -5.96 -1.25
CA ALA A 185 -20.73 -6.95 -0.63
C ALA A 185 -20.92 -8.16 -1.56
N GLU A 186 -21.42 -9.26 -1.02
CA GLU A 186 -21.69 -10.50 -1.77
C GLU A 186 -22.65 -10.28 -2.95
N ASP A 187 -23.59 -9.34 -2.82
CA ASP A 187 -24.53 -8.95 -3.88
C ASP A 187 -23.91 -7.99 -4.92
N GLY A 188 -22.62 -7.67 -4.78
CA GLY A 188 -21.88 -6.74 -5.64
C GLY A 188 -22.09 -5.26 -5.30
N SER A 189 -22.91 -4.93 -4.30
CA SER A 189 -23.12 -3.55 -3.87
C SER A 189 -21.87 -2.97 -3.21
N ARG A 190 -21.72 -1.64 -3.29
CA ARG A 190 -20.56 -0.91 -2.79
C ARG A 190 -20.85 -0.27 -1.44
N LEU A 191 -20.14 -0.71 -0.43
CA LEU A 191 -20.06 -0.04 0.87
C LEU A 191 -18.81 0.83 0.89
N SER A 192 -18.90 2.07 1.38
CA SER A 192 -17.78 3.02 1.37
C SER A 192 -17.75 3.82 2.66
N ARG A 193 -16.56 3.98 3.26
CA ARG A 193 -16.35 4.89 4.40
C ARG A 193 -15.10 5.75 4.22
N THR A 194 -15.20 7.01 4.63
CA THR A 194 -14.05 7.89 4.81
C THR A 194 -13.44 7.64 6.18
N VAL A 195 -12.12 7.47 6.24
CA VAL A 195 -11.40 7.11 7.47
C VAL A 195 -10.72 8.32 8.10
N MET A 196 -9.82 8.96 7.36
CA MET A 196 -9.00 10.06 7.86
C MET A 196 -8.41 10.89 6.71
N PRO A 197 -8.01 12.15 6.97
CA PRO A 197 -7.20 12.90 6.04
C PRO A 197 -5.81 12.28 5.87
N VAL A 198 -5.30 12.28 4.64
CA VAL A 198 -3.96 11.78 4.27
C VAL A 198 -3.34 12.66 3.19
N ARG A 199 -2.03 12.48 2.97
CA ARG A 199 -1.30 13.10 1.87
C ARG A 199 -0.38 12.08 1.21
N PHE A 200 -0.64 11.78 -0.05
CA PHE A 200 0.09 10.86 -0.91
C PHE A 200 0.54 11.56 -2.19
N VAL A 201 1.55 10.98 -2.82
CA VAL A 201 1.98 11.32 -4.18
C VAL A 201 0.87 10.99 -5.18
N PRO A 202 0.73 11.71 -6.31
CA PRO A 202 -0.33 11.45 -7.28
C PRO A 202 -0.20 10.06 -7.92
N MET A 203 -1.35 9.45 -8.20
CA MET A 203 -1.44 8.38 -9.20
C MET A 203 -1.30 9.01 -10.59
N THR A 204 -0.27 8.59 -11.32
CA THR A 204 0.04 9.13 -12.66
C THR A 204 -0.44 8.21 -13.78
N GLY A 205 -0.22 8.58 -15.03
CA GLY A 205 -0.59 7.77 -16.19
C GLY A 205 -2.00 8.10 -16.70
N GLN A 206 -2.87 7.11 -16.86
CA GLN A 206 -4.24 7.33 -17.32
C GLN A 206 -5.06 8.24 -16.39
N MET A 207 -4.70 8.32 -15.10
CA MET A 207 -5.36 9.20 -14.14
C MET A 207 -5.13 10.70 -14.41
N GLU A 208 -4.07 11.06 -15.13
CA GLU A 208 -3.71 12.45 -15.44
C GLU A 208 -4.28 12.97 -16.77
N GLN A 209 -4.93 12.09 -17.55
CA GLN A 209 -5.51 12.39 -18.86
C GLN A 209 -7.00 12.72 -18.76
#